data_AF-F0JFW1-F1
#
_entry.id   AF-F0JFW1-F1
#
_cell.length_a   1.000
_cell.length_b   1.000
_cell.length_c   1.000
_cell.angle_alpha   90.00
_cell.angle_beta   90.00
_cell.angle_gamma   90.00
#
_symmetry.space_group_name_H-M   'P 1'
#
loop_
_entity.id
_entity.type
_entity.pdbx_description
1 polymer ?
#
loop_
_entity_poly.entity_id
_entity_poly.type
_entity_poly.pdbx_seq_one_letter_code
_entity_poly.pdbx_strand_id
1 'polypeptide(L)'
;MGGALPPPNLLLWLEGLNAMHKFTVYATLAVFLTGAFFAASALPCRAQDVAAIAPGDATTHINTKNMPLYLDEGLVAKNADFSKFARVRAKALDRNHRLARSRMQIIKQADGSFLARYHAIDMDSIVTKVSRSKSKTIPFVGVMRFCELVMEATGESPAACRAAEFTPVTVIPNRQIFSYKKGTWQ
;
A
#
# COMPACT_ATOMS: atom_id res chain seq x y z
N MET A 1 11.87 55.37 41.61
CA MET A 1 10.59 54.64 41.59
C MET A 1 10.83 53.27 40.97
N GLY A 2 11.15 52.29 41.82
CA GLY A 2 11.26 50.89 41.43
C GLY A 2 9.90 50.21 41.61
N GLY A 3 9.58 49.31 40.69
CA GLY A 3 8.48 48.34 40.81
C GLY A 3 9.04 46.97 40.46
N ALA A 4 9.31 46.19 41.50
CA ALA A 4 9.74 44.79 41.44
C ALA A 4 8.62 43.88 41.95
N LEU A 5 8.76 42.58 41.62
CA LEU A 5 8.13 41.34 42.17
C LEU A 5 6.93 40.76 41.40
N PRO A 6 6.66 39.42 41.46
CA PRO A 6 7.25 38.36 42.31
C PRO A 6 7.62 37.04 41.53
N PRO A 7 7.74 35.85 42.15
CA PRO A 7 8.98 35.17 42.58
C PRO A 7 9.27 33.84 41.84
N PRO A 8 10.43 33.18 42.10
CA PRO A 8 10.77 31.88 41.53
C PRO A 8 10.14 30.77 42.37
N ASN A 9 9.39 29.86 41.73
CA ASN A 9 8.88 28.68 42.41
C ASN A 9 9.89 27.54 42.29
N LEU A 10 10.59 27.32 43.40
CA LEU A 10 11.31 26.11 43.74
C LEU A 10 10.27 24.97 43.90
N LEU A 11 10.36 23.92 43.08
CA LEU A 11 9.83 22.63 43.46
C LEU A 11 10.71 21.52 42.90
N LEU A 12 11.65 21.14 43.76
CA LEU A 12 12.29 19.84 43.86
C LEU A 12 11.35 18.71 43.40
N TRP A 13 11.78 17.98 42.38
CA TRP A 13 11.57 16.54 42.29
C TRP A 13 12.90 15.88 41.97
N LEU A 14 13.52 15.38 43.03
CA LEU A 14 14.63 14.45 43.04
C LEU A 14 14.01 13.06 43.25
N GLU A 15 13.84 12.30 42.18
CA GLU A 15 13.94 10.84 42.18
C GLU A 15 14.50 10.47 40.79
N GLY A 16 15.65 9.82 40.61
CA GLY A 16 16.35 8.93 41.53
C GLY A 16 16.26 7.51 40.96
N LEU A 17 17.29 7.13 40.21
CA LEU A 17 17.66 5.76 39.82
C LEU A 17 16.71 4.99 38.88
N ASN A 18 17.15 4.84 37.63
CA ASN A 18 17.12 3.51 37.02
C ASN A 18 18.51 3.15 36.52
N ALA A 19 19.11 2.22 37.26
CA ALA A 19 20.44 1.69 37.05
C ALA A 19 20.44 0.63 35.95
N MET A 20 21.55 0.62 35.22
CA MET A 20 22.26 -0.56 34.71
C MET A 20 21.53 -1.49 33.74
N HIS A 21 21.93 -1.34 32.48
CA HIS A 21 22.52 -2.40 31.66
C HIS A 21 22.53 -3.80 32.28
N LYS A 22 21.76 -4.70 31.68
CA LYS A 22 22.11 -6.12 31.62
C LYS A 22 21.95 -6.59 30.18
N PHE A 23 23.07 -6.59 29.46
CA PHE A 23 23.27 -7.47 28.32
C PHE A 23 23.14 -8.91 28.83
N THR A 24 22.21 -9.68 28.28
CA THR A 24 22.25 -11.15 28.40
C THR A 24 22.02 -11.75 27.02
N VAL A 25 23.13 -12.16 26.43
CA VAL A 25 23.21 -13.02 25.26
C VAL A 25 22.66 -14.39 25.67
N TYR A 26 21.58 -14.84 25.03
CA TYR A 26 21.22 -16.26 25.01
C TYR A 26 21.39 -16.77 23.59
N ALA A 27 22.56 -17.33 23.34
CA ALA A 27 22.80 -18.25 22.24
C ALA A 27 22.32 -19.63 22.70
N THR A 28 21.21 -20.11 22.17
CA THR A 28 20.85 -21.53 22.21
C THR A 28 20.77 -22.06 20.79
N LEU A 29 21.91 -22.63 20.41
CA LEU A 29 22.09 -23.58 19.33
C LEU A 29 21.26 -24.84 19.65
N ALA A 30 20.25 -25.13 18.83
CA ALA A 30 19.62 -26.44 18.79
C ALA A 30 19.69 -26.96 17.35
N VAL A 31 20.73 -27.75 17.11
CA VAL A 31 20.85 -28.63 15.94
C VAL A 31 19.97 -29.85 16.21
N PHE A 32 18.90 -30.02 15.43
CA PHE A 32 18.30 -31.34 15.23
C PHE A 32 18.39 -31.71 13.76
N LEU A 33 19.40 -32.54 13.48
CA LEU A 33 19.46 -33.45 12.34
C LEU A 33 18.35 -34.49 12.49
N THR A 34 17.60 -34.71 11.40
CA THR A 34 16.97 -35.93 10.85
C THR A 34 15.73 -35.44 10.12
N GLY A 35 15.59 -35.56 8.81
CA GLY A 35 15.62 -36.80 8.04
C GLY A 35 14.41 -36.72 7.11
N ALA A 36 14.62 -37.00 5.83
CA ALA A 36 13.70 -36.71 4.74
C ALA A 36 12.28 -37.27 4.93
N PHE A 37 11.28 -36.42 4.70
CA PHE A 37 10.02 -36.84 4.09
C PHE A 37 9.60 -35.79 3.06
N PHE A 38 9.92 -36.07 1.80
CA PHE A 38 9.22 -35.49 0.67
C PHE A 38 7.81 -36.08 0.64
N ALA A 39 6.89 -35.49 1.42
CA ALA A 39 5.48 -35.63 1.12
C ALA A 39 5.17 -34.64 0.00
N ALA A 40 5.36 -35.08 -1.24
CA ALA A 40 4.68 -34.49 -2.37
C ALA A 40 3.18 -34.73 -2.18
N SER A 41 2.52 -33.85 -1.44
CA SER A 41 1.08 -33.66 -1.57
C SER A 41 0.85 -33.07 -2.95
N ALA A 42 0.84 -33.95 -3.95
CA ALA A 42 0.09 -33.75 -5.16
C ALA A 42 -1.35 -33.52 -4.72
N LEU A 43 -1.69 -32.24 -4.50
CA LEU A 43 -3.07 -31.82 -4.51
C LEU A 43 -3.63 -32.36 -5.83
N PRO A 44 -4.72 -33.15 -5.80
CA PRO A 44 -5.36 -33.56 -7.02
C PRO A 44 -5.61 -32.29 -7.80
N CYS A 45 -5.11 -32.26 -9.04
CA CYS A 45 -5.63 -31.39 -10.08
C CYS A 45 -7.15 -31.47 -9.91
N ARG A 46 -7.73 -30.43 -9.34
CA ARG A 46 -9.17 -30.28 -9.30
C ARG A 46 -9.48 -30.11 -10.77
N ALA A 47 -9.80 -31.24 -11.41
CA ALA A 47 -10.48 -31.26 -12.68
C ALA A 47 -11.53 -30.18 -12.54
N GLN A 48 -11.35 -29.10 -13.29
CA GLN A 48 -12.39 -28.11 -13.46
C GLN A 48 -13.61 -28.95 -13.78
N ASP A 49 -14.58 -28.89 -12.88
CA ASP A 49 -15.93 -29.33 -13.16
C ASP A 49 -16.36 -28.39 -14.27
N VAL A 50 -16.03 -28.78 -15.51
CA VAL A 50 -16.49 -28.14 -16.72
C VAL A 50 -17.96 -28.43 -16.63
N ALA A 51 -18.71 -27.50 -16.04
CA ALA A 51 -20.14 -27.51 -16.04
C ALA A 51 -20.53 -27.76 -17.49
N ALA A 52 -20.91 -29.01 -17.77
CA ALA A 52 -21.55 -29.38 -19.00
C ALA A 52 -22.80 -28.54 -18.98
N ILE A 53 -22.76 -27.42 -19.72
CA ILE A 53 -23.92 -26.62 -19.99
C ILE A 53 -24.87 -27.61 -20.69
N ALA A 54 -25.86 -28.08 -19.95
CA ALA A 54 -27.04 -28.69 -20.55
C ALA A 54 -27.45 -27.77 -21.70
N PRO A 55 -27.72 -28.27 -22.93
CA PRO A 55 -27.96 -27.43 -24.09
C PRO A 55 -29.20 -26.57 -23.83
N GLY A 56 -28.93 -25.40 -23.26
CA GLY A 56 -29.90 -24.44 -22.77
C GLY A 56 -30.26 -23.57 -23.94
N ASP A 57 -31.46 -23.83 -24.46
CA ASP A 57 -32.32 -22.88 -25.15
C ASP A 57 -31.60 -21.90 -26.10
N ALA A 58 -31.45 -22.34 -27.35
CA ALA A 58 -30.87 -21.60 -28.48
C ALA A 58 -31.63 -20.31 -28.86
N THR A 59 -32.58 -19.87 -28.04
CA THR A 59 -33.43 -18.69 -28.25
C THR A 59 -32.85 -17.42 -27.59
N THR A 60 -31.84 -17.53 -26.73
CA THR A 60 -31.24 -16.34 -26.10
C THR A 60 -30.20 -15.69 -27.01
N HIS A 61 -30.62 -14.67 -27.78
CA HIS A 61 -29.69 -13.90 -28.62
C HIS A 61 -28.60 -13.26 -27.74
N ILE A 62 -27.35 -13.73 -27.87
CA ILE A 62 -26.22 -13.18 -27.12
C ILE A 62 -26.02 -11.73 -27.60
N ASN A 63 -26.19 -10.79 -26.68
CA ASN A 63 -25.88 -9.38 -26.88
C ASN A 63 -24.76 -9.03 -25.90
N THR A 64 -24.00 -7.97 -26.19
CA THR A 64 -23.01 -7.33 -25.29
C THR A 64 -23.44 -7.19 -23.83
N LYS A 65 -24.76 -7.19 -23.54
CA LYS A 65 -25.32 -7.12 -22.19
C LYS A 65 -25.32 -8.44 -21.39
N ASN A 66 -25.39 -9.58 -22.08
CA ASN A 66 -25.52 -10.92 -21.47
C ASN A 66 -24.31 -11.82 -21.78
N MET A 67 -23.27 -11.23 -22.37
CA MET A 67 -22.05 -11.91 -22.72
C MET A 67 -21.20 -12.11 -21.46
N PRO A 68 -20.84 -13.35 -21.09
CA PRO A 68 -19.89 -13.61 -20.02
C PRO A 68 -18.63 -12.73 -20.16
N LEU A 69 -18.09 -12.24 -19.04
CA LEU A 69 -16.99 -11.26 -19.02
C LEU A 69 -15.76 -11.68 -19.86
N TYR A 70 -15.56 -12.99 -20.06
CA TYR A 70 -14.47 -13.55 -20.87
C TYR A 70 -14.67 -13.40 -22.40
N LEU A 71 -15.89 -13.11 -22.86
CA LEU A 71 -16.24 -12.94 -24.29
C LEU A 71 -16.31 -11.46 -24.72
N ASP A 72 -16.29 -10.52 -23.78
CA ASP A 72 -16.28 -9.08 -24.10
C ASP A 72 -14.85 -8.59 -24.36
N GLU A 73 -14.33 -8.90 -25.56
CA GLU A 73 -12.98 -8.53 -25.99
C GLU A 73 -12.71 -7.02 -25.85
N GLY A 74 -13.71 -6.18 -26.11
CA GLY A 74 -13.59 -4.73 -25.99
C GLY A 74 -13.38 -4.28 -24.55
N LEU A 75 -14.06 -4.92 -23.59
CA LEU A 75 -13.87 -4.64 -22.16
C LEU A 75 -12.52 -5.17 -21.66
N VAL A 76 -12.09 -6.36 -22.11
CA VAL A 76 -10.77 -6.92 -21.78
C VAL A 76 -9.65 -6.01 -22.29
N ALA A 77 -9.73 -5.57 -23.54
CA ALA A 77 -8.77 -4.63 -24.12
C ALA A 77 -8.72 -3.30 -23.34
N LYS A 78 -9.89 -2.78 -22.93
CA LYS A 78 -9.95 -1.55 -22.11
C LYS A 78 -9.45 -1.74 -20.69
N ASN A 79 -9.57 -2.94 -20.12
CA ASN A 79 -8.98 -3.25 -18.83
C ASN A 79 -7.44 -3.24 -18.90
N ALA A 80 -6.86 -3.85 -19.94
CA ALA A 80 -5.41 -3.83 -20.16
C ALA A 80 -4.89 -2.39 -20.39
N ASP A 81 -5.60 -1.59 -21.20
CA ASP A 81 -5.31 -0.18 -21.42
C ASP A 81 -5.37 0.63 -20.12
N PHE A 82 -6.45 0.48 -19.35
CA PHE A 82 -6.62 1.16 -18.07
C PHE A 82 -5.55 0.75 -17.05
N SER A 83 -5.12 -0.50 -17.05
CA SER A 83 -4.06 -0.98 -16.14
C SER A 83 -2.71 -0.32 -16.43
N LYS A 84 -2.38 -0.09 -17.71
CA LYS A 84 -1.19 0.69 -18.09
C LYS A 84 -1.32 2.14 -17.64
N PHE A 85 -2.46 2.76 -17.92
CA PHE A 85 -2.75 4.13 -17.47
C PHE A 85 -2.64 4.28 -15.94
N ALA A 86 -3.24 3.35 -15.18
CA ALA A 86 -3.24 3.36 -13.72
C ALA A 86 -1.81 3.31 -13.15
N ARG A 87 -0.92 2.47 -13.71
CA ARG A 87 0.48 2.41 -13.27
C ARG A 87 1.24 3.71 -13.56
N VAL A 88 1.02 4.32 -14.72
CA VAL A 88 1.62 5.64 -15.03
C VAL A 88 1.10 6.71 -14.09
N ARG A 89 -0.21 6.71 -13.83
CA ARG A 89 -0.85 7.65 -12.91
C ARG A 89 -0.35 7.48 -11.48
N ALA A 90 -0.24 6.26 -10.98
CA ALA A 90 0.30 5.97 -9.65
C ALA A 90 1.74 6.46 -9.50
N LYS A 91 2.62 6.21 -10.48
CA LYS A 91 3.99 6.76 -10.50
C LYS A 91 4.02 8.29 -10.52
N ALA A 92 3.08 8.93 -11.19
CA ALA A 92 2.97 10.38 -11.17
C ALA A 92 2.51 10.90 -9.81
N LEU A 93 1.54 10.23 -9.17
CA LEU A 93 1.06 10.57 -7.83
C LEU A 93 2.18 10.41 -6.79
N ASP A 94 2.93 9.32 -6.84
CA ASP A 94 4.02 9.02 -5.91
C ASP A 94 5.14 10.09 -5.99
N ARG A 95 5.62 10.38 -7.21
CA ARG A 95 6.64 11.42 -7.42
C ARG A 95 6.16 12.80 -6.98
N ASN A 96 4.90 13.14 -7.25
CA ASN A 96 4.34 14.45 -6.96
C ASN A 96 3.81 14.57 -5.53
N HIS A 97 3.84 13.50 -4.73
CA HIS A 97 3.29 13.48 -3.39
C HIS A 97 3.90 14.57 -2.50
N ARG A 98 3.05 15.29 -1.73
CA ARG A 98 3.51 16.43 -0.89
C ARG A 98 4.63 16.01 0.07
N LEU A 99 4.52 14.78 0.58
CA LEU A 99 5.47 14.15 1.49
C LEU A 99 6.25 13.02 0.79
N ALA A 100 6.60 13.17 -0.48
CA ALA A 100 7.47 12.22 -1.18
C ALA A 100 8.83 12.10 -0.47
N ARG A 101 9.60 11.03 -0.72
CA ARG A 101 10.91 10.80 -0.06
C ARG A 101 11.87 11.99 -0.16
N SER A 102 11.90 12.69 -1.30
CA SER A 102 12.73 13.90 -1.49
C SER A 102 12.29 15.10 -0.64
N ARG A 103 11.03 15.09 -0.19
CA ARG A 103 10.35 16.11 0.63
C ARG A 103 9.92 15.54 1.98
N MET A 104 10.67 14.55 2.49
CA MET A 104 10.40 13.94 3.79
C MET A 104 10.41 14.99 4.91
N GLN A 105 9.55 14.79 5.90
CA GLN A 105 9.56 15.58 7.11
C GLN A 105 10.54 14.97 8.10
N ILE A 106 11.36 15.79 8.74
CA ILE A 106 12.24 15.36 9.83
C ILE A 106 11.88 16.19 11.06
N ILE A 107 11.51 15.52 12.14
CA ILE A 107 11.02 16.13 13.37
C ILE A 107 11.93 15.69 14.52
N LYS A 108 12.48 16.67 15.26
CA LYS A 108 13.23 16.39 16.49
C LYS A 108 12.27 15.96 17.59
N GLN A 109 12.59 14.86 18.25
CA GLN A 109 11.83 14.27 19.34
C GLN A 109 12.28 14.84 20.70
N ALA A 110 11.47 14.60 21.74
CA ALA A 110 11.76 15.09 23.09
C ALA A 110 13.00 14.45 23.72
N ASP A 111 13.32 13.21 23.35
CA ASP A 111 14.53 12.48 23.76
C ASP A 111 15.80 12.94 23.03
N GLY A 112 15.69 13.93 22.14
CA GLY A 112 16.79 14.45 21.34
C GLY A 112 17.03 13.70 20.02
N SER A 113 16.36 12.58 19.79
CA SER A 113 16.41 11.85 18.52
C SER A 113 15.64 12.58 17.41
N PHE A 114 15.75 12.08 16.19
CA PHE A 114 15.02 12.58 15.04
C PHE A 114 14.15 11.48 14.43
N LEU A 115 12.94 11.84 14.03
CA LEU A 115 12.02 10.99 13.27
C LEU A 115 11.90 11.55 11.85
N ALA A 116 12.27 10.74 10.86
CA ALA A 116 11.97 11.02 9.46
C ALA A 116 10.68 10.30 9.06
N ARG A 117 9.81 11.02 8.35
CA ARG A 117 8.54 10.50 7.82
C ARG A 117 8.36 10.94 6.38
N TYR A 118 7.98 9.99 5.52
CA TYR A 118 7.53 10.28 4.16
C TYR A 118 6.40 9.32 3.78
N HIS A 119 5.75 9.61 2.66
CA HIS A 119 4.67 8.80 2.12
C HIS A 119 5.11 8.24 0.77
N ALA A 120 4.74 6.99 0.51
CA ALA A 120 4.97 6.31 -0.76
C ALA A 120 3.70 5.61 -1.21
N ILE A 121 3.51 5.45 -2.52
CA ILE A 121 2.47 4.56 -3.04
C ILE A 121 3.06 3.16 -3.20
N ASP A 122 2.38 2.17 -2.65
CA ASP A 122 2.70 0.77 -2.89
C ASP A 122 2.26 0.39 -4.31
N MET A 123 3.24 0.24 -5.21
CA MET A 123 3.01 -0.07 -6.63
C MET A 123 2.49 -1.48 -6.87
N ASP A 124 2.68 -2.39 -5.91
CA ASP A 124 2.26 -3.78 -6.01
C ASP A 124 0.81 -3.95 -5.51
N SER A 125 0.34 -3.03 -4.66
CA SER A 125 -1.07 -2.96 -4.23
C SER A 125 -2.06 -2.46 -5.30
N ILE A 126 -1.59 -2.06 -6.49
CA ILE A 126 -2.45 -1.46 -7.51
C ILE A 126 -3.41 -2.49 -8.08
N VAL A 127 -4.71 -2.27 -7.86
CA VAL A 127 -5.80 -3.07 -8.42
C VAL A 127 -6.70 -2.22 -9.30
N THR A 128 -6.98 -2.70 -10.50
CA THR A 128 -7.81 -2.03 -11.50
C THR A 128 -9.09 -2.79 -11.79
N LYS A 129 -10.16 -2.06 -12.08
CA LYS A 129 -11.41 -2.61 -12.58
C LYS A 129 -12.00 -1.67 -13.62
N VAL A 130 -12.43 -2.21 -14.75
CA VAL A 130 -13.15 -1.45 -15.79
C VAL A 130 -14.56 -1.98 -15.92
N SER A 131 -15.52 -1.07 -16.11
CA SER A 131 -16.92 -1.38 -16.39
C SER A 131 -17.42 -0.56 -17.56
N ARG A 132 -18.34 -1.11 -18.35
CA ARG A 132 -19.11 -0.35 -19.33
C ARG A 132 -20.05 0.62 -18.64
N SER A 133 -20.25 1.77 -19.25
CA SER A 133 -21.22 2.78 -18.84
C SER A 133 -22.34 2.86 -19.87
N LYS A 134 -23.54 3.27 -19.43
CA LYS A 134 -24.70 3.48 -20.31
C LYS A 134 -24.60 4.76 -21.13
N SER A 135 -23.65 5.65 -20.80
CA SER A 135 -23.46 6.91 -21.51
C SER A 135 -22.80 6.71 -22.87
N LYS A 136 -23.37 7.32 -23.91
CA LYS A 136 -22.78 7.36 -25.25
C LYS A 136 -21.44 8.13 -25.28
N THR A 137 -21.28 9.12 -24.40
CA THR A 137 -20.09 9.98 -24.36
C THR A 137 -18.98 9.45 -23.45
N ILE A 138 -19.33 8.57 -22.51
CA ILE A 138 -18.41 7.92 -21.57
C ILE A 138 -18.71 6.42 -21.62
N PRO A 139 -18.18 5.68 -22.61
CA PRO A 139 -18.49 4.27 -22.78
C PRO A 139 -17.89 3.36 -21.69
N PHE A 140 -16.82 3.81 -21.02
CA PHE A 140 -16.14 3.03 -19.97
C PHE A 140 -15.83 3.89 -18.73
N VAL A 141 -15.83 3.23 -17.58
CA VAL A 141 -15.41 3.76 -16.28
C VAL A 141 -14.37 2.81 -15.70
N GLY A 142 -13.23 3.37 -15.31
CA GLY A 142 -12.14 2.67 -14.66
C GLY A 142 -12.09 3.02 -13.17
N VAL A 143 -11.76 2.05 -12.33
CA VAL A 143 -11.55 2.23 -10.89
C VAL A 143 -10.16 1.70 -10.56
N MET A 144 -9.31 2.58 -10.04
CA MET A 144 -7.99 2.26 -9.52
C MET A 144 -8.04 2.26 -7.99
N ARG A 145 -7.60 1.19 -7.34
CA ARG A 145 -7.37 1.11 -5.90
C ARG A 145 -5.89 0.87 -5.66
N PHE A 146 -5.35 1.45 -4.60
CA PHE A 146 -3.96 1.29 -4.20
C PHE A 146 -3.81 1.66 -2.72
N CYS A 147 -2.70 1.27 -2.12
CA CYS A 147 -2.32 1.65 -0.78
C CYS A 147 -1.24 2.74 -0.84
N GLU A 148 -1.38 3.73 0.04
CA GLU A 148 -0.34 4.67 0.37
C GLU A 148 0.26 4.26 1.72
N LEU A 149 1.59 4.20 1.78
CA LEU A 149 2.36 3.80 2.94
C LEU A 149 2.96 5.04 3.59
N VAL A 150 2.77 5.18 4.90
CA VAL A 150 3.55 6.12 5.71
C VAL A 150 4.80 5.38 6.16
N MET A 151 5.95 5.87 5.72
CA MET A 151 7.25 5.30 5.98
C MET A 151 7.94 6.12 7.06
N GLU A 152 8.51 5.45 8.06
CA GLU A 152 9.23 6.09 9.16
C GLU A 152 10.61 5.49 9.39
N ALA A 153 11.53 6.32 9.86
CA ALA A 153 12.82 5.93 10.39
C ALA A 153 13.24 6.89 11.50
N THR A 154 13.96 6.38 12.49
CA THR A 154 14.53 7.19 13.57
C THR A 154 16.05 7.20 13.51
N GLY A 155 16.66 8.23 14.07
CA GLY A 155 18.12 8.34 14.13
C GLY A 155 18.59 9.49 15.01
N GLU A 156 19.88 9.48 15.35
CA GLU A 156 20.49 10.46 16.24
C GLU A 156 20.71 11.84 15.58
N SER A 157 20.62 11.90 14.24
CA SER A 157 20.72 13.14 13.48
C SER A 157 19.80 13.11 12.26
N PRO A 158 19.48 14.27 11.66
CA PRO A 158 18.73 14.32 10.40
C PRO A 158 19.42 13.56 9.27
N ALA A 159 20.75 13.55 9.22
CA ALA A 159 21.51 12.82 8.21
C ALA A 159 21.39 11.30 8.41
N ALA A 160 21.50 10.83 9.66
CA ALA A 160 21.31 9.42 10.00
C ALA A 160 19.91 8.93 9.60
N CYS A 161 18.86 9.72 9.86
CA CYS A 161 17.50 9.34 9.47
C CYS A 161 17.30 9.18 7.95
N ARG A 162 18.00 9.98 7.13
CA ARG A 162 17.89 9.90 5.66
C ARG A 162 18.55 8.63 5.10
N ALA A 163 19.59 8.16 5.77
CA ALA A 163 20.33 6.96 5.41
C ALA A 163 19.78 5.68 6.08
N ALA A 164 18.94 5.82 7.10
CA ALA A 164 18.34 4.71 7.82
C ALA A 164 17.40 3.89 6.93
N GLU A 165 17.15 2.67 7.38
CA GLU A 165 16.10 1.81 6.83
C GLU A 165 14.73 2.33 7.28
N PHE A 166 13.82 2.49 6.33
CA PHE A 166 12.47 2.96 6.62
C PHE A 166 11.50 1.79 6.66
N THR A 167 10.60 1.81 7.64
CA THR A 167 9.55 0.81 7.78
C THR A 167 8.17 1.43 7.57
N PRO A 168 7.22 0.68 7.01
CA PRO A 168 5.84 1.13 6.90
C PRO A 168 5.16 1.08 8.27
N VAL A 169 4.66 2.22 8.75
CA VAL A 169 3.94 2.29 10.04
C VAL A 169 2.42 2.40 9.87
N THR A 170 1.98 2.91 8.72
CA THR A 170 0.55 3.10 8.41
C THR A 170 0.30 2.78 6.95
N VAL A 171 -0.80 2.08 6.69
CA VAL A 171 -1.31 1.77 5.35
C VAL A 171 -2.63 2.50 5.15
N ILE A 172 -2.71 3.36 4.13
CA ILE A 172 -3.87 4.18 3.82
C ILE A 172 -4.46 3.71 2.48
N PRO A 173 -5.63 3.05 2.48
CA PRO A 173 -6.26 2.61 1.25
C PRO A 173 -6.85 3.80 0.50
N ASN A 174 -6.56 3.87 -0.80
CA ASN A 174 -7.00 4.93 -1.71
C ASN A 174 -7.78 4.35 -2.89
N ARG A 175 -8.73 5.14 -3.40
CA ARG A 175 -9.53 4.79 -4.58
C ARG A 175 -9.73 6.01 -5.48
N GLN A 176 -9.46 5.85 -6.77
CA GLN A 176 -9.71 6.85 -7.80
C GLN A 176 -10.58 6.26 -8.91
N ILE A 177 -11.52 7.06 -9.39
CA ILE A 177 -12.40 6.72 -10.52
C ILE A 177 -11.99 7.57 -11.71
N PHE A 178 -11.91 6.93 -12.87
CA PHE A 178 -11.59 7.57 -14.14
C PHE A 178 -12.67 7.26 -15.16
N SER A 179 -12.91 8.21 -16.05
CA SER A 179 -13.81 8.09 -17.18
C SER A 179 -13.02 7.94 -18.47
N TYR A 180 -13.48 7.09 -19.39
CA TYR A 180 -12.92 7.04 -20.74
C TYR A 180 -13.73 7.93 -21.67
N LYS A 181 -13.13 9.01 -22.17
CA LYS A 181 -13.80 9.99 -23.04
C LYS A 181 -12.86 10.39 -24.16
N LYS A 182 -13.36 10.46 -25.40
CA LYS A 182 -12.59 10.90 -26.58
C LYS A 182 -11.24 10.18 -26.75
N GLY A 183 -11.20 8.89 -26.43
CA GLY A 183 -9.99 8.08 -26.61
C GLY A 183 -9.03 8.05 -25.41
N THR A 184 -9.28 8.81 -24.34
CA THR A 184 -8.36 8.94 -23.20
C THR A 184 -9.04 8.68 -21.86
N TRP A 185 -8.24 8.26 -20.87
CA TRP A 185 -8.63 8.15 -19.46
C TRP A 185 -8.40 9.47 -18.74
N GLN A 186 -9.41 9.92 -17.98
CA GLN A 186 -9.39 11.20 -17.24
C GLN A 186 -10.22 11.13 -15.96
#